data_AF-A0A3C0FAQ0-F1
#
_entry.id   AF-A0A3C0FAQ0-F1
#
_cell.length_a   1.000
_cell.length_b   1.000
_cell.length_c   1.000
_cell.angle_alpha   90.00
_cell.angle_beta   90.00
_cell.angle_gamma   90.00
#
_symmetry.space_group_name_H-M   'P 1'
#
loop_
_entity.id
_entity.type
_entity.pdbx_description
1 polymer ?
#
loop_
_entity_poly.entity_id
_entity_poly.type
_entity_poly.pdbx_seq_one_letter_code
_entity_poly.pdbx_strand_id
1 'polypeptide(L)'
;MTLPVEPGLQDSGAGGRIEVRGVAGVGVDHAVVERLLHSSDVLERVKLQSLLAVATGARPAAVVAVPAELPEGAQLSVQIEHQFHEHMQGRDQDPYDPLARLLGRAVDRVRKKLLTEIKYKTEALNNIVVENVKKARGYQALRKLVDELGLSLEIEVNRPTIQELYLITGAEQALEVRELGRLRRDLRYASVRNPILHGPPHRRLFPEECSPEFTRLSGRLLGYPDCCIERYSFDQSSVTLSAQERASEQIIQSRAAGEEPDAFAYFAHSFFPCEPRCPQASAAGHRLYQALEGLSARAAETYRRQLDENLELVVAYPELIQEHMAHLKRQAMLAGGGKSGPLA
;
A
#
# COMPACT_ATOMS: atom_id res chain seq x y z
N MET A 1 44.18 38.44 -3.92
CA MET A 1 45.20 38.13 -2.90
C MET A 1 44.53 37.32 -1.80
N THR A 2 44.78 36.01 -1.84
CA THR A 2 44.88 35.04 -0.73
C THR A 2 44.08 35.29 0.55
N LEU A 3 43.05 34.44 0.72
CA LEU A 3 42.55 33.96 2.01
C LEU A 3 43.66 33.24 2.79
N PRO A 4 43.61 33.20 4.13
CA PRO A 4 44.16 32.11 4.90
C PRO A 4 43.09 31.04 5.16
N VAL A 5 43.44 29.83 4.73
CA VAL A 5 42.90 28.54 5.16
C VAL A 5 43.65 28.15 6.43
N GLU A 6 42.95 27.69 7.47
CA GLU A 6 43.43 26.53 8.23
C GLU A 6 42.28 25.58 8.60
N PRO A 7 42.52 24.26 8.60
CA PRO A 7 41.50 23.23 8.70
C PRO A 7 41.43 22.62 10.12
N GLY A 8 40.21 22.41 10.62
CA GLY A 8 39.94 21.58 11.78
C GLY A 8 39.09 20.38 11.40
N LEU A 9 39.71 19.34 10.83
CA LEU A 9 39.12 18.01 10.79
C LEU A 9 39.23 17.42 12.20
N GLN A 10 38.13 17.37 12.94
CA GLN A 10 37.98 16.42 14.03
C GLN A 10 37.16 15.25 13.54
N ASP A 11 37.87 14.13 13.39
CA ASP A 11 37.34 12.80 13.18
C ASP A 11 36.68 12.33 14.49
N SER A 12 35.36 12.22 14.49
CA SER A 12 34.59 11.54 15.54
C SER A 12 33.83 10.38 14.91
N GLY A 13 34.50 9.25 14.76
CA GLY A 13 33.86 7.99 14.45
C GLY A 13 32.91 7.56 15.58
N ALA A 14 31.61 7.56 15.30
CA ALA A 14 30.62 6.53 15.64
C ALA A 14 29.19 7.08 15.41
N GLY A 15 28.57 6.70 14.28
CA GLY A 15 27.12 6.89 14.04
C GLY A 15 26.67 8.33 13.79
N GLY A 16 27.15 8.95 12.70
CA GLY A 16 26.64 10.27 12.29
C GLY A 16 25.18 10.20 11.84
N ARG A 17 24.27 10.78 12.62
CA ARG A 17 22.91 11.08 12.14
C ARG A 17 23.00 12.13 11.04
N ILE A 18 22.41 11.84 9.88
CA ILE A 18 22.30 12.83 8.80
C ILE A 18 21.08 13.70 9.10
N GLU A 19 21.31 14.96 9.47
CA GLU A 19 20.28 15.99 9.39
C GLU A 19 20.19 16.48 7.94
N VAL A 20 19.09 16.13 7.26
CA VAL A 20 18.81 16.64 5.92
C VAL A 20 18.43 18.12 6.06
N ARG A 21 19.37 19.03 5.74
CA ARG A 21 19.16 20.48 5.80
C ARG A 21 17.88 20.87 5.06
N GLY A 22 16.91 21.43 5.79
CA GLY A 22 15.67 21.98 5.24
C GLY A 22 14.43 21.11 5.39
N VAL A 23 14.52 19.92 5.97
CA VAL A 23 13.36 19.04 6.24
C VAL A 23 13.42 18.57 7.69
N ALA A 24 12.33 18.74 8.45
CA ALA A 24 12.19 18.28 9.83
C ALA A 24 12.02 16.74 9.88
N GLY A 25 12.99 16.01 9.34
CA GLY A 25 13.01 14.54 9.33
C GLY A 25 13.63 13.95 10.61
N VAL A 26 13.34 12.67 10.87
CA VAL A 26 14.04 11.90 11.89
C VAL A 26 15.47 11.71 11.38
N GLY A 27 16.49 12.09 12.15
CA GLY A 27 17.88 11.94 11.72
C GLY A 27 18.19 10.48 11.36
N VAL A 28 18.38 10.22 10.06
CA VAL A 28 18.55 8.85 9.54
C VAL A 28 20.03 8.49 9.61
N ASP A 29 20.32 7.34 10.24
CA ASP A 29 21.68 6.80 10.28
C ASP A 29 22.07 6.21 8.91
N HIS A 30 23.18 6.69 8.34
CA HIS A 30 23.71 6.22 7.06
C HIS A 30 23.90 4.69 7.02
N ALA A 31 24.31 4.07 8.15
CA ALA A 31 24.48 2.63 8.22
C ALA A 31 23.14 1.87 8.09
N VAL A 32 22.04 2.46 8.58
CA VAL A 32 20.69 1.91 8.40
C VAL A 32 20.28 2.01 6.93
N VAL A 33 20.52 3.17 6.29
CA VAL A 33 20.21 3.39 4.87
C VAL A 33 20.93 2.36 4.00
N GLU A 34 22.24 2.20 4.18
CA GLU A 34 23.02 1.26 3.37
C GLU A 34 22.56 -0.20 3.56
N ARG A 35 22.27 -0.63 4.79
CA ARG A 35 21.69 -1.97 5.04
C ARG A 35 20.34 -2.13 4.35
N LEU A 36 19.48 -1.12 4.43
CA LEU A 36 18.16 -1.11 3.81
C LEU A 36 18.28 -1.22 2.28
N LEU A 37 19.19 -0.46 1.64
CA LEU A 37 19.40 -0.52 0.20
C LEU A 37 19.86 -1.92 -0.26
N HIS A 38 20.70 -2.61 0.52
CA HIS A 38 21.22 -3.95 0.17
C HIS A 38 20.27 -5.11 0.51
N SER A 39 19.29 -4.92 1.38
CA SER A 39 18.40 -6.00 1.82
C SER A 39 17.42 -6.46 0.72
N SER A 40 17.33 -7.74 0.42
CA SER A 40 16.28 -8.28 -0.48
C SER A 40 14.96 -8.59 0.24
N ASP A 41 14.90 -8.38 1.55
CA ASP A 41 13.75 -8.77 2.39
C ASP A 41 12.61 -7.74 2.35
N VAL A 42 12.83 -6.59 1.70
CA VAL A 42 11.81 -5.57 1.46
C VAL A 42 11.91 -5.13 0.00
N LEU A 43 10.78 -4.94 -0.66
CA LEU A 43 10.73 -4.49 -2.05
C LEU A 43 11.39 -3.11 -2.20
N GLU A 44 12.14 -2.89 -3.30
CA GLU A 44 12.81 -1.60 -3.54
C GLU A 44 11.85 -0.41 -3.51
N ARG A 45 10.63 -0.55 -4.05
CA ARG A 45 9.63 0.52 -3.99
C ARG A 45 9.21 0.86 -2.56
N VAL A 46 9.07 -0.14 -1.68
CA VAL A 46 8.67 0.06 -0.28
C VAL A 46 9.80 0.76 0.49
N LYS A 47 11.05 0.40 0.20
CA LYS A 47 12.23 1.08 0.76
C LYS A 47 12.22 2.58 0.44
N LEU A 48 12.10 2.94 -0.84
CA LEU A 48 12.31 4.31 -1.29
C LEU A 48 11.05 5.17 -1.14
N GLN A 49 9.91 4.69 -1.62
CA GLN A 49 8.67 5.47 -1.70
C GLN A 49 7.81 5.42 -0.44
N SER A 50 8.13 4.51 0.49
CA SER A 50 7.44 4.37 1.78
C SER A 50 8.35 4.63 2.97
N LEU A 51 9.34 3.78 3.24
CA LEU A 51 10.20 3.89 4.43
C LEU A 51 11.04 5.16 4.43
N LEU A 52 11.91 5.34 3.42
CA LEU A 52 12.78 6.51 3.35
C LEU A 52 12.03 7.79 3.05
N ALA A 53 10.95 7.74 2.27
CA ALA A 53 10.11 8.90 2.01
C ALA A 53 9.51 9.49 3.31
N VAL A 54 9.05 8.62 4.22
CA VAL A 54 8.51 9.06 5.51
C VAL A 54 9.64 9.44 6.48
N ALA A 55 10.69 8.63 6.58
CA ALA A 55 11.81 8.88 7.50
C ALA A 55 12.53 10.22 7.23
N THR A 56 12.66 10.60 5.95
CA THR A 56 13.25 11.87 5.55
C THR A 56 12.30 13.06 5.68
N GLY A 57 11.03 12.84 5.99
CA GLY A 57 9.99 13.88 6.03
C GLY A 57 9.54 14.36 4.65
N ALA A 58 9.98 13.70 3.56
CA ALA A 58 9.50 14.01 2.21
C ALA A 58 8.00 13.67 2.05
N ARG A 59 7.48 12.74 2.86
CA ARG A 59 6.05 12.42 2.98
C ARG A 59 5.62 12.35 4.46
N PRO A 60 4.39 12.77 4.78
CA PRO A 60 3.85 12.67 6.14
C PRO A 60 3.52 11.22 6.53
N ALA A 61 3.02 10.42 5.59
CA ALA A 61 2.75 9.00 5.77
C ALA A 61 2.91 8.21 4.46
N ALA A 62 3.04 6.90 4.60
CA ALA A 62 2.95 5.95 3.50
C ALA A 62 2.16 4.72 3.94
N VAL A 63 1.57 4.01 2.97
CA VAL A 63 0.82 2.77 3.21
C VAL A 63 1.49 1.62 2.48
N VAL A 64 1.61 0.48 3.15
CA VAL A 64 2.09 -0.79 2.57
C VAL A 64 0.99 -1.83 2.73
N ALA A 65 0.52 -2.40 1.62
CA ALA A 65 -0.53 -3.41 1.63
C ALA A 65 0.05 -4.83 1.74
N VAL A 66 -0.15 -5.49 2.88
CA VAL A 66 0.34 -6.87 3.10
C VAL A 66 -0.80 -7.89 2.95
N PRO A 67 -0.54 -9.06 2.32
CA PRO A 67 0.77 -9.58 1.90
C PRO A 67 1.26 -9.09 0.53
N ALA A 68 0.45 -8.39 -0.26
CA ALA A 68 0.72 -8.08 -1.67
C ALA A 68 2.06 -7.34 -1.93
N GLU A 69 2.51 -6.53 -0.98
CA GLU A 69 3.74 -5.75 -1.07
C GLU A 69 4.91 -6.32 -0.24
N LEU A 70 4.82 -7.60 0.12
CA LEU A 70 5.96 -8.37 0.60
C LEU A 70 6.66 -9.06 -0.57
N PRO A 71 7.99 -9.29 -0.51
CA PRO A 71 8.71 -10.06 -1.54
C PRO A 71 8.10 -11.45 -1.80
N GLU A 72 7.66 -12.12 -0.73
CA GLU A 72 6.98 -13.42 -0.77
C GLU A 72 5.45 -13.34 -0.92
N GLY A 73 4.89 -12.16 -1.23
CA GLY A 73 3.44 -11.91 -1.21
C GLY A 73 2.61 -12.86 -2.07
N ALA A 74 3.07 -13.18 -3.27
CA ALA A 74 2.39 -14.12 -4.17
C ALA A 74 2.33 -15.55 -3.59
N GLN A 75 3.41 -16.00 -2.94
CA GLN A 75 3.49 -17.32 -2.32
C GLN A 75 2.60 -17.40 -1.08
N LEU A 76 2.60 -16.34 -0.27
CA LEU A 76 1.72 -16.22 0.89
C LEU A 76 0.24 -16.29 0.51
N SER A 77 -0.18 -15.64 -0.58
CA SER A 77 -1.56 -15.71 -1.05
C SER A 77 -2.01 -17.14 -1.35
N VAL A 78 -1.19 -17.91 -2.08
CA VAL A 78 -1.47 -19.33 -2.39
C VAL A 78 -1.52 -20.18 -1.11
N GLN A 79 -0.59 -19.95 -0.18
CA GLN A 79 -0.55 -20.66 1.09
C GLN A 79 -1.78 -20.38 1.96
N ILE A 80 -2.19 -19.10 2.06
CA ILE A 80 -3.36 -18.67 2.81
C ILE A 80 -4.62 -19.31 2.23
N GLU A 81 -4.79 -19.31 0.91
CA GLU A 81 -5.94 -19.95 0.25
C GLU A 81 -6.00 -21.45 0.55
N HIS A 82 -4.86 -22.14 0.44
CA HIS A 82 -4.76 -23.57 0.75
C HIS A 82 -5.12 -23.87 2.21
N GLN A 83 -4.54 -23.14 3.17
CA GLN A 83 -4.82 -23.32 4.60
C GLN A 83 -6.27 -23.00 4.93
N PHE A 84 -6.84 -21.93 4.36
CA PHE A 84 -8.24 -21.61 4.54
C PHE A 84 -9.15 -22.72 4.01
N HIS A 85 -8.81 -23.31 2.87
CA HIS A 85 -9.56 -24.43 2.32
C HIS A 85 -9.50 -25.66 3.22
N GLU A 86 -8.31 -26.05 3.69
CA GLU A 86 -8.12 -27.17 4.63
C GLU A 86 -8.84 -26.91 5.96
N HIS A 87 -8.83 -25.67 6.45
CA HIS A 87 -9.54 -25.25 7.66
C HIS A 87 -11.05 -25.42 7.50
N MET A 88 -11.61 -24.97 6.38
CA MET A 88 -13.03 -25.13 6.08
C MET A 88 -13.45 -26.59 5.90
N GLN A 89 -12.52 -27.48 5.53
CA GLN A 89 -12.72 -28.92 5.47
C GLN A 89 -12.46 -29.64 6.81
N GLY A 90 -11.99 -28.93 7.84
CA GLY A 90 -11.67 -29.49 9.15
C GLY A 90 -10.38 -30.33 9.17
N ARG A 91 -9.47 -30.08 8.22
CA ARG A 91 -8.19 -30.80 8.04
C ARG A 91 -6.97 -30.05 8.58
N ASP A 92 -7.13 -28.79 8.96
CA ASP A 92 -6.08 -27.86 9.43
C ASP A 92 -5.58 -28.14 10.87
N GLN A 93 -5.41 -29.40 11.25
CA GLN A 93 -5.11 -29.78 12.64
C GLN A 93 -3.84 -30.60 12.76
N ASP A 94 -2.99 -30.19 13.70
CA ASP A 94 -1.72 -30.82 14.05
C ASP A 94 -1.92 -32.34 14.31
N PRO A 95 -1.32 -33.21 13.50
CA PRO A 95 -1.45 -34.65 13.65
C PRO A 95 -0.83 -35.18 14.96
N TYR A 96 -0.03 -34.36 15.67
CA TYR A 96 0.73 -34.77 16.84
C TYR A 96 0.11 -34.36 18.19
N ASP A 97 -0.97 -33.56 18.23
CA ASP A 97 -1.67 -33.19 19.48
C ASP A 97 -3.19 -33.50 19.43
N PRO A 98 -3.62 -34.67 19.94
CA PRO A 98 -5.03 -35.07 19.96
C PRO A 98 -5.90 -34.24 20.92
N LEU A 99 -5.33 -33.59 21.95
CA LEU A 99 -6.06 -32.79 22.93
C LEU A 99 -6.34 -31.39 22.38
N ALA A 100 -5.33 -30.74 21.79
CA ALA A 100 -5.52 -29.49 21.06
C ALA A 100 -6.53 -29.66 19.91
N ARG A 101 -6.52 -30.82 19.24
CA ARG A 101 -7.50 -31.20 18.21
C ARG A 101 -8.94 -31.22 18.73
N LEU A 102 -9.16 -31.80 19.91
CA LEU A 102 -10.50 -31.99 20.47
C LEU A 102 -11.06 -30.67 21.03
N LEU A 103 -10.21 -29.87 21.70
CA LEU A 103 -10.53 -28.54 22.18
C LEU A 103 -10.80 -27.56 21.02
N GLY A 104 -9.96 -27.56 19.99
CA GLY A 104 -10.15 -26.73 18.79
C GLY A 104 -11.48 -27.02 18.10
N ARG A 105 -11.85 -28.30 17.94
CA ARG A 105 -13.15 -28.70 17.38
C ARG A 105 -14.33 -28.25 18.22
N ALA A 106 -14.20 -28.26 19.55
CA ALA A 106 -15.26 -27.80 20.44
C ALA A 106 -15.45 -26.28 20.31
N VAL A 107 -14.35 -25.53 20.33
CA VAL A 107 -14.34 -24.06 20.16
C VAL A 107 -14.88 -23.66 18.79
N ASP A 108 -14.46 -24.31 17.70
CA ASP A 108 -14.93 -23.99 16.35
C ASP A 108 -16.40 -24.33 16.16
N ARG A 109 -16.89 -25.45 16.72
CA ARG A 109 -18.33 -25.75 16.71
C ARG A 109 -19.14 -24.72 17.47
N VAL A 110 -18.64 -24.23 18.61
CA VAL A 110 -19.29 -23.19 19.39
C VAL A 110 -19.29 -21.87 18.61
N ARG A 111 -18.16 -21.48 18.02
CA ARG A 111 -18.05 -20.28 17.18
C ARG A 111 -18.96 -20.34 15.95
N LYS A 112 -18.99 -21.46 15.24
CA LYS A 112 -19.87 -21.68 14.08
C LYS A 112 -21.35 -21.63 14.44
N LYS A 113 -21.71 -21.96 15.69
CA LYS A 113 -23.09 -21.83 16.21
C LYS A 113 -23.43 -20.41 16.66
N LEU A 114 -22.46 -19.66 17.17
CA LEU A 114 -22.64 -18.30 17.69
C LEU A 114 -22.56 -17.22 16.61
N LEU A 115 -21.80 -17.46 15.55
CA LEU A 115 -21.60 -16.53 14.45
C LEU A 115 -22.44 -16.93 13.23
N THR A 116 -22.81 -15.93 12.42
CA THR A 116 -23.31 -16.22 11.07
C THR A 116 -22.19 -16.87 10.25
N GLU A 117 -22.55 -17.70 9.26
CA GLU A 117 -21.57 -18.42 8.43
C GLU A 117 -20.54 -17.47 7.79
N ILE A 118 -21.00 -16.31 7.32
CA ILE A 118 -20.14 -15.27 6.73
C ILE A 118 -19.17 -14.73 7.78
N LYS A 119 -19.64 -14.38 8.99
CA LYS A 119 -18.77 -13.86 10.06
C LYS A 119 -17.70 -14.87 10.47
N TYR A 120 -18.08 -16.14 10.61
CA TYR A 120 -17.14 -17.22 10.92
C TYR A 120 -16.06 -17.36 9.84
N LYS A 121 -16.45 -17.43 8.56
CA LYS A 121 -15.51 -17.54 7.43
C LYS A 121 -14.55 -16.37 7.37
N THR A 122 -15.06 -15.15 7.54
CA THR A 122 -14.27 -13.91 7.57
C THR A 122 -13.26 -13.91 8.71
N GLU A 123 -13.67 -14.29 9.93
CA GLU A 123 -12.78 -14.34 11.09
C GLU A 123 -11.69 -15.40 10.92
N ALA A 124 -12.04 -16.61 10.47
CA ALA A 124 -11.09 -17.68 10.20
C ALA A 124 -10.05 -17.26 9.16
N LEU A 125 -10.49 -16.66 8.03
CA LEU A 125 -9.60 -16.17 6.99
C LEU A 125 -8.65 -15.09 7.51
N ASN A 126 -9.18 -14.11 8.27
CA ASN A 126 -8.37 -13.05 8.86
C ASN A 126 -7.30 -13.60 9.81
N ASN A 127 -7.64 -14.59 10.64
CA ASN A 127 -6.67 -15.19 11.57
C ASN A 127 -5.54 -15.90 10.81
N ILE A 128 -5.87 -16.69 9.78
CA ILE A 128 -4.89 -17.36 8.92
C ILE A 128 -3.97 -16.33 8.25
N VAL A 129 -4.55 -15.25 7.70
CA VAL A 129 -3.77 -14.18 7.06
C VAL A 129 -2.82 -13.52 8.06
N VAL A 130 -3.33 -13.10 9.23
CA VAL A 130 -2.53 -12.47 10.29
C VAL A 130 -1.36 -13.37 10.70
N GLU A 131 -1.62 -14.66 10.89
CA GLU A 131 -0.61 -15.62 11.34
C GLU A 131 0.50 -15.81 10.29
N ASN A 132 0.13 -16.03 9.02
CA ASN A 132 1.11 -16.21 7.95
C ASN A 132 1.91 -14.94 7.70
N VAL A 133 1.26 -13.77 7.66
CA VAL A 133 1.94 -12.49 7.46
C VAL A 133 2.93 -12.20 8.59
N LYS A 134 2.56 -12.42 9.86
CA LYS A 134 3.48 -12.19 11.00
C LYS A 134 4.71 -13.10 10.99
N LYS A 135 4.59 -14.29 10.43
CA LYS A 135 5.70 -15.26 10.30
C LYS A 135 6.55 -15.00 9.05
N ALA A 136 6.06 -14.24 8.08
CA ALA A 136 6.76 -13.93 6.85
C ALA A 136 8.06 -13.14 7.12
N ARG A 137 9.13 -13.51 6.42
CA ARG A 137 10.46 -12.90 6.59
C ARG A 137 10.41 -11.42 6.21
N GLY A 138 9.75 -11.08 5.11
CA GLY A 138 9.64 -9.70 4.64
C GLY A 138 8.85 -8.80 5.60
N TYR A 139 7.82 -9.33 6.27
CA TYR A 139 7.08 -8.59 7.29
C TYR A 139 7.94 -8.31 8.53
N GLN A 140 8.71 -9.31 9.00
CA GLN A 140 9.62 -9.14 10.13
C GLN A 140 10.75 -8.15 9.83
N ALA A 141 11.31 -8.22 8.62
CA ALA A 141 12.31 -7.27 8.15
C ALA A 141 11.74 -5.84 8.06
N LEU A 142 10.54 -5.68 7.50
CA LEU A 142 9.85 -4.39 7.45
C LEU A 142 9.64 -3.80 8.84
N ARG A 143 9.12 -4.59 9.79
CA ARG A 143 8.93 -4.16 11.19
C ARG A 143 10.23 -3.69 11.84
N LYS A 144 11.30 -4.46 11.68
CA LYS A 144 12.62 -4.10 12.21
C LYS A 144 13.13 -2.78 11.62
N LEU A 145 12.97 -2.58 10.31
CA LEU A 145 13.38 -1.34 9.64
C LEU A 145 12.53 -0.13 10.07
N VAL A 146 11.24 -0.32 10.29
CA VAL A 146 10.37 0.73 10.87
C VAL A 146 10.90 1.19 12.22
N ASP A 147 11.25 0.24 13.10
CA ASP A 147 11.81 0.56 14.42
C ASP A 147 13.19 1.24 14.29
N GLU A 148 14.09 0.74 13.43
CA GLU A 148 15.42 1.32 13.21
C GLU A 148 15.38 2.74 12.62
N LEU A 149 14.37 3.06 11.81
CA LEU A 149 14.15 4.39 11.24
C LEU A 149 13.40 5.35 12.20
N GLY A 150 13.02 4.87 13.39
CA GLY A 150 12.25 5.66 14.36
C GLY A 150 10.84 5.99 13.88
N LEU A 151 10.27 5.17 12.99
CA LEU A 151 8.92 5.31 12.48
C LEU A 151 7.92 4.58 13.40
N SER A 152 6.66 4.98 13.34
CA SER A 152 5.55 4.27 13.96
C SER A 152 4.73 3.50 12.92
N LEU A 153 4.11 2.41 13.36
CA LEU A 153 3.27 1.54 12.53
C LEU A 153 1.84 1.49 13.07
N GLU A 154 0.88 1.98 12.30
CA GLU A 154 -0.54 1.77 12.55
C GLU A 154 -1.08 0.72 11.56
N ILE A 155 -1.85 -0.25 12.05
CA ILE A 155 -2.34 -1.37 11.24
C ILE A 155 -3.86 -1.27 11.12
N GLU A 156 -4.34 -1.07 9.90
CA GLU A 156 -5.77 -1.11 9.59
C GLU A 156 -6.09 -2.36 8.78
N VAL A 157 -7.06 -3.14 9.28
CA VAL A 157 -7.55 -4.32 8.55
C VAL A 157 -8.52 -3.82 7.48
N ASN A 158 -7.98 -3.59 6.28
CA ASN A 158 -8.79 -3.20 5.13
C ASN A 158 -9.70 -4.36 4.72
N ARG A 159 -9.17 -5.58 4.60
CA ARG A 159 -9.96 -6.77 4.23
C ARG A 159 -9.49 -7.97 5.05
N PRO A 160 -10.26 -9.06 5.12
CA PRO A 160 -9.80 -10.27 5.79
C PRO A 160 -8.46 -10.77 5.25
N THR A 161 -8.15 -10.50 3.98
CA THR A 161 -6.92 -10.92 3.30
C THR A 161 -5.89 -9.80 3.09
N ILE A 162 -6.21 -8.56 3.45
CA ILE A 162 -5.34 -7.40 3.20
C ILE A 162 -5.28 -6.52 4.45
N GLN A 163 -4.07 -6.34 4.97
CA GLN A 163 -3.80 -5.36 6.02
C GLN A 163 -3.02 -4.20 5.42
N GLU A 164 -3.42 -2.99 5.79
CA GLU A 164 -2.70 -1.78 5.44
C GLU A 164 -1.83 -1.38 6.62
N LEU A 165 -0.53 -1.28 6.36
CA LEU A 165 0.47 -0.84 7.32
C LEU A 165 0.77 0.63 7.03
N TYR A 166 0.29 1.52 7.89
CA TYR A 166 0.57 2.94 7.79
C TYR A 166 1.89 3.26 8.51
N LEU A 167 2.87 3.70 7.73
CA LEU A 167 4.17 4.20 8.20
C LEU A 167 4.03 5.70 8.47
N ILE A 168 4.28 6.12 9.71
CA ILE A 168 4.09 7.51 10.15
C ILE A 168 5.23 7.98 11.05
N THR A 169 5.43 9.29 11.15
CA THR A 169 6.47 9.91 11.99
C THR A 169 5.96 10.35 13.37
N GLY A 170 4.65 10.57 13.55
CA GLY A 170 4.12 11.23 14.74
C GLY A 170 2.70 10.84 15.15
N ALA A 171 2.32 11.31 16.34
CA ALA A 171 1.02 11.03 16.94
C ALA A 171 -0.15 11.70 16.22
N GLU A 172 0.07 12.84 15.56
CA GLU A 172 -0.94 13.54 14.77
C GLU A 172 -1.40 12.68 13.59
N GLN A 173 -0.44 12.15 12.80
CA GLN A 173 -0.74 11.24 11.70
C GLN A 173 -1.41 9.95 12.20
N ALA A 174 -1.07 9.47 13.41
CA ALA A 174 -1.73 8.31 14.00
C ALA A 174 -3.23 8.56 14.26
N LEU A 175 -3.60 9.76 14.69
CA LEU A 175 -5.00 10.15 14.85
C LEU A 175 -5.73 10.20 13.50
N GLU A 176 -5.11 10.75 12.47
CA GLU A 176 -5.67 10.78 11.11
C GLU A 176 -5.87 9.38 10.53
N VAL A 177 -4.92 8.46 10.72
CA VAL A 177 -5.07 7.05 10.31
C VAL A 177 -6.28 6.40 10.98
N ARG A 178 -6.45 6.61 12.29
CA ARG A 178 -7.59 6.06 13.04
C ARG A 178 -8.93 6.67 12.61
N GLU A 179 -8.94 7.96 12.30
CA GLU A 179 -10.12 8.63 11.74
C GLU A 179 -10.47 8.07 10.36
N LEU A 180 -9.48 7.88 9.49
CA LEU A 180 -9.66 7.25 8.18
C LEU A 180 -10.22 5.83 8.31
N GLY A 181 -9.69 5.04 9.25
CA GLY A 181 -10.19 3.71 9.59
C GLY A 181 -11.64 3.72 10.08
N ARG A 182 -12.02 4.70 10.92
CA ARG A 182 -13.40 4.88 11.39
C ARG A 182 -14.33 5.22 10.22
N LEU A 183 -13.98 6.22 9.42
CA LEU A 183 -14.77 6.64 8.25
C LEU A 183 -15.00 5.47 7.29
N ARG A 184 -13.95 4.67 7.01
CA ARG A 184 -14.08 3.46 6.18
C ARG A 184 -15.09 2.46 6.75
N ARG A 185 -15.04 2.20 8.06
CA ARG A 185 -15.99 1.28 8.72
C ARG A 185 -17.42 1.80 8.63
N ASP A 186 -17.62 3.10 8.82
CA ASP A 186 -18.94 3.73 8.75
C ASP A 186 -19.52 3.68 7.33
N LEU A 187 -18.70 3.97 6.30
CA LEU A 187 -19.10 3.88 4.89
C LEU A 187 -19.50 2.46 4.48
N ARG A 188 -18.74 1.46 4.92
CA ARG A 188 -19.07 0.04 4.67
C ARG A 188 -20.31 -0.42 5.43
N TYR A 189 -20.48 0.05 6.65
CA TYR A 189 -21.68 -0.25 7.42
C TYR A 189 -22.93 0.34 6.75
N ALA A 190 -22.84 1.58 6.28
CA ALA A 190 -23.90 2.24 5.53
C ALA A 190 -24.22 1.49 4.22
N SER A 191 -23.19 1.01 3.49
CA SER A 191 -23.41 0.31 2.22
C SER A 191 -24.10 -1.05 2.36
N VAL A 192 -23.80 -1.78 3.43
CA VAL A 192 -24.47 -3.05 3.76
C VAL A 192 -25.93 -2.79 4.16
N ARG A 193 -26.21 -1.70 4.88
CA ARG A 193 -27.58 -1.35 5.28
C ARG A 193 -28.45 -0.85 4.13
N ASN A 194 -27.86 -0.13 3.17
CA ASN A 194 -28.59 0.50 2.07
C ASN A 194 -28.02 0.11 0.69
N PRO A 195 -28.07 -1.16 0.30
CA PRO A 195 -27.39 -1.66 -0.91
C PRO A 195 -27.89 -1.04 -2.23
N ILE A 196 -29.11 -0.46 -2.23
CA ILE A 196 -29.70 0.20 -3.39
C ILE A 196 -28.99 1.53 -3.71
N LEU A 197 -28.43 2.22 -2.71
CA LEU A 197 -27.85 3.55 -2.88
C LEU A 197 -26.44 3.56 -3.48
N HIS A 198 -25.79 2.41 -3.60
CA HIS A 198 -24.36 2.32 -3.97
C HIS A 198 -24.10 1.83 -5.41
N GLY A 199 -25.14 1.77 -6.26
CA GLY A 199 -24.98 1.51 -7.69
C GLY A 199 -24.45 0.11 -8.03
N PRO A 200 -23.58 -0.04 -9.05
CA PRO A 200 -23.11 -1.34 -9.54
C PRO A 200 -22.31 -2.12 -8.48
N PRO A 201 -22.28 -3.47 -8.55
CA PRO A 201 -21.73 -4.32 -7.49
C PRO A 201 -20.31 -3.98 -7.03
N HIS A 202 -19.43 -3.53 -7.94
CA HIS A 202 -18.05 -3.17 -7.58
C HIS A 202 -17.96 -1.98 -6.61
N ARG A 203 -18.86 -0.99 -6.74
CA ARG A 203 -18.94 0.16 -5.80
C ARG A 203 -19.47 -0.24 -4.42
N ARG A 204 -20.14 -1.39 -4.31
CA ARG A 204 -20.59 -1.94 -3.02
C ARG A 204 -19.47 -2.67 -2.28
N LEU A 205 -18.51 -3.21 -3.00
CA LEU A 205 -17.34 -3.87 -2.42
C LEU A 205 -16.39 -2.85 -1.80
N PHE A 206 -16.23 -1.68 -2.44
CA PHE A 206 -15.33 -0.60 -2.01
C PHE A 206 -16.06 0.75 -1.93
N PRO A 207 -17.06 0.89 -1.06
CA PRO A 207 -17.84 2.13 -0.95
C PRO A 207 -16.96 3.32 -0.54
N GLU A 208 -15.87 3.08 0.19
CA GLU A 208 -14.91 4.10 0.58
C GLU A 208 -14.16 4.73 -0.61
N GLU A 209 -13.86 3.96 -1.67
CA GLU A 209 -13.14 4.47 -2.85
C GLU A 209 -13.99 5.47 -3.65
N CYS A 210 -15.31 5.39 -3.51
CA CYS A 210 -16.25 6.34 -4.12
C CYS A 210 -16.60 7.53 -3.21
N SER A 211 -16.08 7.59 -1.98
CA SER A 211 -16.35 8.70 -1.05
C SER A 211 -15.35 9.83 -1.26
N PRO A 212 -15.79 11.04 -1.66
CA PRO A 212 -14.89 12.19 -1.77
C PRO A 212 -14.22 12.56 -0.45
N GLU A 213 -14.93 12.41 0.65
CA GLU A 213 -14.39 12.67 2.00
C GLU A 213 -13.24 11.72 2.33
N PHE A 214 -13.45 10.42 2.09
CA PHE A 214 -12.43 9.39 2.32
C PHE A 214 -11.21 9.62 1.43
N THR A 215 -11.42 9.87 0.14
CA THR A 215 -10.36 10.14 -0.83
C THR A 215 -9.54 11.37 -0.45
N ARG A 216 -10.18 12.46 -0.02
CA ARG A 216 -9.48 13.67 0.43
C ARG A 216 -8.67 13.44 1.69
N LEU A 217 -9.23 12.75 2.67
CA LEU A 217 -8.53 12.46 3.92
C LEU A 217 -7.33 11.54 3.66
N SER A 218 -7.51 10.46 2.91
CA SER A 218 -6.44 9.53 2.53
C SER A 218 -5.34 10.22 1.72
N GLY A 219 -5.71 11.03 0.71
CA GLY A 219 -4.74 11.72 -0.14
C GLY A 219 -3.88 12.72 0.64
N ARG A 220 -4.49 13.50 1.54
CA ARG A 220 -3.77 14.47 2.38
C ARG A 220 -2.84 13.77 3.37
N LEU A 221 -3.33 12.72 4.05
CA LEU A 221 -2.52 11.88 4.94
C LEU A 221 -1.30 11.31 4.23
N LEU A 222 -1.43 10.91 2.95
CA LEU A 222 -0.34 10.35 2.15
C LEU A 222 0.58 11.43 1.52
N GLY A 223 0.28 12.72 1.72
CA GLY A 223 1.06 13.85 1.21
C GLY A 223 0.86 14.13 -0.28
N TYR A 224 -0.28 13.77 -0.86
CA TYR A 224 -0.58 14.07 -2.25
C TYR A 224 -0.99 15.53 -2.44
N PRO A 225 -0.68 16.18 -3.58
CA PRO A 225 -1.11 17.56 -3.84
C PRO A 225 -2.63 17.71 -3.93
N ASP A 226 -3.19 18.78 -3.35
CA ASP A 226 -4.63 19.03 -3.32
C ASP A 226 -5.27 19.01 -4.72
N CYS A 227 -4.62 19.57 -5.73
CA CYS A 227 -5.14 19.56 -7.10
C CYS A 227 -5.27 18.13 -7.67
N CYS A 228 -4.35 17.24 -7.30
CA CYS A 228 -4.36 15.84 -7.72
C CYS A 228 -5.43 15.06 -6.95
N ILE A 229 -5.59 15.34 -5.65
CA ILE A 229 -6.63 14.75 -4.81
C ILE A 229 -8.01 15.11 -5.34
N GLU A 230 -8.28 16.39 -5.60
CA GLU A 230 -9.57 16.83 -6.12
C GLU A 230 -9.86 16.22 -7.48
N ARG A 231 -8.85 16.14 -8.36
CA ARG A 231 -9.03 15.50 -9.66
C ARG A 231 -9.35 14.02 -9.53
N TYR A 232 -8.59 13.30 -8.71
CA TYR A 232 -8.82 11.87 -8.47
C TYR A 232 -10.19 11.61 -7.85
N SER A 233 -10.60 12.44 -6.87
CA SER A 233 -11.93 12.36 -6.26
C SER A 233 -13.04 12.62 -7.28
N PHE A 234 -12.84 13.53 -8.22
CA PHE A 234 -13.78 13.77 -9.32
C PHE A 234 -13.88 12.54 -10.23
N ASP A 235 -12.73 11.99 -10.65
CA ASP A 235 -12.68 10.82 -11.53
C ASP A 235 -13.38 9.59 -10.89
N GLN A 236 -13.23 9.37 -9.59
CA GLN A 236 -13.90 8.27 -8.87
C GLN A 236 -15.43 8.41 -8.82
N SER A 237 -15.94 9.65 -8.85
CA SER A 237 -17.38 9.92 -8.92
C SER A 237 -17.93 9.82 -10.35
N SER A 238 -17.05 9.93 -11.36
CA SER A 238 -17.40 9.86 -12.77
C SER A 238 -17.89 8.47 -13.16
N VAL A 239 -18.75 8.43 -14.19
CA VAL A 239 -19.20 7.19 -14.83
C VAL A 239 -18.46 6.97 -16.16
N THR A 240 -17.78 8.00 -16.67
CA THR A 240 -17.26 8.03 -18.04
C THR A 240 -15.85 7.49 -18.15
N LEU A 241 -14.94 7.93 -17.28
CA LEU A 241 -13.52 7.60 -17.31
C LEU A 241 -13.00 7.42 -15.89
N SER A 242 -12.31 6.31 -15.64
CA SER A 242 -11.57 6.10 -14.41
C SER A 242 -10.31 6.97 -14.34
N ALA A 243 -9.74 7.15 -13.15
CA ALA A 243 -8.49 7.89 -12.98
C ALA A 243 -7.33 7.26 -13.76
N GLN A 244 -7.32 5.92 -13.85
CA GLN A 244 -6.33 5.13 -14.59
C GLN A 244 -6.43 5.37 -16.10
N GLU A 245 -7.65 5.29 -16.65
CA GLU A 245 -7.89 5.54 -18.08
C GLU A 245 -7.53 6.97 -18.45
N ARG A 246 -7.99 7.96 -17.68
CA ARG A 246 -7.63 9.37 -17.89
C ARG A 246 -6.12 9.56 -17.91
N ALA A 247 -5.42 9.08 -16.88
CA ALA A 247 -3.99 9.33 -16.74
C ALA A 247 -3.21 8.68 -17.91
N SER A 248 -3.58 7.46 -18.31
CA SER A 248 -3.02 6.79 -19.48
C SER A 248 -3.27 7.58 -20.78
N GLU A 249 -4.51 7.99 -21.03
CA GLU A 249 -4.87 8.79 -22.21
C GLU A 249 -4.12 10.12 -22.27
N GLN A 250 -3.99 10.83 -21.15
CA GLN A 250 -3.25 12.09 -21.08
C GLN A 250 -1.76 11.90 -21.41
N ILE A 251 -1.13 10.83 -20.95
CA ILE A 251 0.27 10.51 -21.29
C ILE A 251 0.40 10.24 -22.79
N ILE A 252 -0.48 9.39 -23.34
CA ILE A 252 -0.46 9.03 -24.77
C ILE A 252 -0.66 10.27 -25.64
N GLN A 253 -1.62 11.13 -25.30
CA GLN A 253 -1.89 12.38 -26.02
C GLN A 253 -0.73 13.37 -25.92
N SER A 254 -0.12 13.52 -24.73
CA SER A 254 1.06 14.37 -24.53
C SER A 254 2.20 13.92 -25.45
N ARG A 255 2.53 12.62 -25.45
CA ARG A 255 3.58 12.05 -26.31
C ARG A 255 3.26 12.25 -27.80
N ALA A 256 2.02 12.06 -28.21
CA ALA A 256 1.58 12.28 -29.59
C ALA A 256 1.69 13.76 -30.02
N ALA A 257 1.55 14.70 -29.08
CA ALA A 257 1.76 16.13 -29.30
C ALA A 257 3.25 16.55 -29.26
N GLY A 258 4.18 15.61 -29.03
CA GLY A 258 5.60 15.89 -28.88
C GLY A 258 5.99 16.46 -27.52
N GLU A 259 5.10 16.37 -26.53
CA GLU A 259 5.35 16.79 -25.15
C GLU A 259 5.68 15.59 -24.27
N GLU A 260 6.87 15.61 -23.66
CA GLU A 260 7.26 14.57 -22.71
C GLU A 260 6.61 14.78 -21.34
N PRO A 261 5.91 13.77 -20.81
CA PRO A 261 5.46 13.74 -19.41
C PRO A 261 6.64 13.93 -18.45
N ASP A 262 6.37 14.53 -17.30
CA ASP A 262 7.38 14.62 -16.24
C ASP A 262 7.28 13.41 -15.32
N ALA A 263 8.28 12.53 -15.33
CA ALA A 263 8.33 11.35 -14.47
C ALA A 263 8.26 11.72 -12.97
N PHE A 264 8.74 12.90 -12.56
CA PHE A 264 8.62 13.35 -11.17
C PHE A 264 7.17 13.63 -10.75
N ALA A 265 6.24 13.85 -11.69
CA ALA A 265 4.82 13.95 -11.38
C ALA A 265 4.23 12.60 -10.91
N TYR A 266 4.92 11.48 -11.15
CA TYR A 266 4.51 10.11 -10.81
C TYR A 266 5.33 9.56 -9.63
N PHE A 267 5.53 10.41 -8.62
CA PHE A 267 6.47 10.19 -7.51
C PHE A 267 6.16 9.03 -6.57
N ALA A 268 4.95 8.47 -6.64
CA ALA A 268 4.52 7.36 -5.81
C ALA A 268 3.82 6.29 -6.66
N HIS A 269 4.02 5.05 -6.27
CA HIS A 269 3.34 3.92 -6.88
C HIS A 269 1.82 4.04 -6.70
N SER A 270 1.06 3.71 -7.75
CA SER A 270 -0.41 3.84 -7.78
C SER A 270 -0.92 5.28 -7.54
N PHE A 271 -0.11 6.30 -7.82
CA PHE A 271 -0.52 7.70 -7.83
C PHE A 271 -0.80 8.19 -9.26
N PHE A 272 -1.85 9.00 -9.43
CA PHE A 272 -2.30 9.53 -10.72
C PHE A 272 -2.38 11.06 -10.64
N PRO A 273 -1.39 11.82 -11.17
CA PRO A 273 -1.43 13.26 -11.12
C PRO A 273 -2.63 13.81 -11.93
N CYS A 274 -3.06 15.04 -11.64
CA CYS A 274 -4.18 15.66 -12.37
C CYS A 274 -3.87 15.93 -13.86
N GLU A 275 -2.58 16.03 -14.18
CA GLU A 275 -2.04 16.16 -15.54
C GLU A 275 -0.59 15.63 -15.58
N PRO A 276 -0.06 15.23 -16.75
CA PRO A 276 1.26 14.56 -16.85
C PRO A 276 2.47 15.38 -16.43
N ARG A 277 2.30 16.70 -16.24
CA ARG A 277 3.36 17.66 -15.87
C ARG A 277 2.93 18.51 -14.67
N CYS A 278 2.06 17.97 -13.81
CA CYS A 278 1.49 18.69 -12.67
C CYS A 278 2.61 19.29 -11.79
N PRO A 279 2.72 20.64 -11.68
CA PRO A 279 3.86 21.27 -11.01
C PRO A 279 3.98 20.88 -9.53
N GLN A 280 2.84 20.71 -8.84
CA GLN A 280 2.84 20.34 -7.42
C GLN A 280 3.26 18.88 -7.20
N ALA A 281 2.86 17.97 -8.09
CA ALA A 281 3.28 16.58 -8.03
C ALA A 281 4.77 16.45 -8.37
N SER A 282 5.24 17.12 -9.42
CA SER A 282 6.67 17.19 -9.77
C SER A 282 7.51 17.75 -8.62
N ALA A 283 7.04 18.81 -7.95
CA ALA A 283 7.72 19.35 -6.78
C ALA A 283 7.79 18.34 -5.62
N ALA A 284 6.75 17.53 -5.40
CA ALA A 284 6.80 16.44 -4.42
C ALA A 284 7.83 15.37 -4.81
N GLY A 285 7.86 14.96 -6.08
CA GLY A 285 8.86 14.02 -6.60
C GLY A 285 10.28 14.51 -6.48
N HIS A 286 10.54 15.77 -6.84
CA HIS A 286 11.86 16.39 -6.70
C HIS A 286 12.31 16.49 -5.24
N ARG A 287 11.41 16.85 -4.32
CA ARG A 287 11.73 16.88 -2.88
C ARG A 287 12.18 15.50 -2.38
N LEU A 288 11.46 14.44 -2.76
CA LEU A 288 11.85 13.08 -2.39
C LEU A 288 13.20 12.69 -3.02
N TYR A 289 13.43 13.00 -4.29
CA TYR A 289 14.72 12.73 -4.94
C TYR A 289 15.87 13.44 -4.23
N GLN A 290 15.73 14.72 -3.92
CA GLN A 290 16.75 15.50 -3.21
C GLN A 290 17.02 14.95 -1.81
N ALA A 291 15.97 14.55 -1.09
CA ALA A 291 16.11 13.92 0.21
C ALA A 291 16.87 12.58 0.12
N LEU A 292 16.57 11.75 -0.88
CA LEU A 292 17.29 10.49 -1.13
C LEU A 292 18.73 10.72 -1.58
N GLU A 293 18.99 11.72 -2.42
CA GLU A 293 20.33 12.10 -2.88
C GLU A 293 21.21 12.56 -1.71
N GLY A 294 20.63 13.30 -0.76
CA GLY A 294 21.29 13.67 0.49
C GLY A 294 21.62 12.50 1.41
N LEU A 295 20.96 11.34 1.25
CA LEU A 295 21.26 10.12 1.99
C LEU A 295 22.26 9.21 1.25
N SER A 296 22.04 8.95 -0.04
CA SER A 296 22.85 8.06 -0.87
C SER A 296 22.54 8.31 -2.36
N ALA A 297 23.59 8.59 -3.15
CA ALA A 297 23.44 8.77 -4.60
C ALA A 297 22.78 7.56 -5.29
N ARG A 298 23.07 6.35 -4.81
CA ARG A 298 22.45 5.11 -5.29
C ARG A 298 20.95 5.07 -5.02
N ALA A 299 20.49 5.58 -3.88
CA ALA A 299 19.06 5.66 -3.57
C ALA A 299 18.34 6.60 -4.53
N ALA A 300 18.93 7.76 -4.83
CA ALA A 300 18.38 8.73 -5.78
C ALA A 300 18.31 8.17 -7.21
N GLU A 301 19.37 7.49 -7.67
CA GLU A 301 19.39 6.84 -8.99
C GLU A 301 18.32 5.73 -9.09
N THR A 302 18.22 4.88 -8.06
CA THR A 302 17.22 3.81 -8.00
C THR A 302 15.81 4.39 -8.00
N TYR A 303 15.58 5.46 -7.25
CA TYR A 303 14.29 6.15 -7.22
C TYR A 303 13.94 6.75 -8.58
N ARG A 304 14.91 7.36 -9.27
CA ARG A 304 14.67 7.91 -10.62
C ARG A 304 14.22 6.84 -11.61
N ARG A 305 14.83 5.65 -11.58
CA ARG A 305 14.35 4.52 -12.38
C ARG A 305 12.92 4.12 -12.01
N GLN A 306 12.56 4.12 -10.73
CA GLN A 306 11.19 3.83 -10.29
C GLN A 306 10.17 4.88 -10.75
N LEU A 307 10.57 6.15 -10.95
CA LEU A 307 9.68 7.17 -11.51
C LEU A 307 9.30 6.83 -12.96
N ASP A 308 10.27 6.41 -13.75
CA ASP A 308 10.04 5.97 -15.13
C ASP A 308 9.17 4.70 -15.15
N GLU A 309 9.44 3.73 -14.27
CA GLU A 309 8.61 2.52 -14.12
C GLU A 309 7.18 2.85 -13.71
N ASN A 310 6.98 3.80 -12.79
CA ASN A 310 5.65 4.26 -12.37
C ASN A 310 4.91 4.91 -13.54
N LEU A 311 5.56 5.78 -14.31
CA LEU A 311 4.98 6.42 -15.50
C LEU A 311 4.53 5.40 -16.54
N GLU A 312 5.39 4.44 -16.90
CA GLU A 312 5.03 3.40 -17.87
C GLU A 312 3.94 2.46 -17.34
N LEU A 313 3.94 2.16 -16.04
CA LEU A 313 2.86 1.38 -15.43
C LEU A 313 1.52 2.11 -15.56
N VAL A 314 1.49 3.44 -15.43
CA VAL A 314 0.27 4.23 -15.64
C VAL A 314 -0.26 4.09 -17.06
N VAL A 315 0.62 4.08 -18.06
CA VAL A 315 0.25 3.84 -19.46
C VAL A 315 -0.39 2.45 -19.61
N ALA A 316 0.19 1.44 -18.97
CA ALA A 316 -0.25 0.04 -19.10
C ALA A 316 -1.49 -0.36 -18.28
N TYR A 317 -1.89 0.42 -17.25
CA TYR A 317 -2.98 0.02 -16.36
C TYR A 317 -4.30 -0.34 -17.05
N PRO A 318 -4.81 0.41 -18.06
CA PRO A 318 -6.05 0.06 -18.72
C PRO A 318 -6.03 -1.35 -19.31
N GLU A 319 -4.93 -1.74 -19.95
CA GLU A 319 -4.74 -3.07 -20.52
C GLU A 319 -4.65 -4.13 -19.42
N LEU A 320 -3.83 -3.91 -18.40
CA LEU A 320 -3.68 -4.83 -17.26
C LEU A 320 -5.02 -5.10 -16.55
N ILE A 321 -5.85 -4.07 -16.38
CA ILE A 321 -7.18 -4.19 -15.79
C ILE A 321 -8.09 -5.04 -16.71
N GLN A 322 -8.09 -4.77 -18.02
CA GLN A 322 -8.88 -5.54 -18.98
C GLN A 322 -8.48 -7.03 -19.01
N GLU A 323 -7.18 -7.31 -19.02
CA GLU A 323 -6.65 -8.68 -18.99
C GLU A 323 -7.04 -9.42 -17.71
N HIS A 324 -6.90 -8.76 -16.56
CA HIS A 324 -7.30 -9.32 -15.27
C HIS A 324 -8.80 -9.61 -15.23
N MET A 325 -9.63 -8.67 -15.69
CA MET A 325 -11.08 -8.85 -15.78
C MET A 325 -11.46 -10.00 -16.72
N ALA A 326 -10.77 -10.15 -17.85
CA ALA A 326 -10.97 -11.28 -18.76
C ALA A 326 -10.58 -12.61 -18.11
N HIS A 327 -9.49 -12.65 -17.35
CA HIS A 327 -9.06 -13.83 -16.59
C HIS A 327 -10.10 -14.23 -15.54
N LEU A 328 -10.58 -13.29 -14.73
CA LEU A 328 -11.63 -13.54 -13.73
C LEU A 328 -12.93 -14.06 -14.36
N LYS A 329 -13.33 -13.50 -15.50
CA LYS A 329 -14.50 -13.99 -16.26
C LYS A 329 -14.32 -15.45 -16.71
N ARG A 330 -13.14 -15.80 -17.22
CA ARG A 330 -12.82 -17.20 -17.61
C ARG A 330 -12.89 -18.14 -16.41
N GLN A 331 -12.30 -17.77 -15.28
CA GLN A 331 -12.36 -18.57 -14.05
C GLN A 331 -13.80 -18.75 -13.55
N ALA A 332 -14.60 -17.68 -13.57
CA ALA A 332 -16.00 -17.74 -13.17
C ALA A 332 -16.83 -18.67 -14.07
N MET A 333 -16.59 -18.65 -15.39
CA MET A 333 -17.25 -19.57 -16.33
C MET A 333 -16.86 -21.03 -16.07
N LEU A 334 -15.58 -21.30 -15.80
CA LEU A 334 -15.09 -22.64 -15.47
C LEU A 334 -15.65 -23.15 -14.14
N ALA A 335 -15.80 -22.28 -13.14
CA ALA A 335 -16.40 -22.61 -11.85
C ALA A 335 -17.94 -22.77 -11.93
N GLY A 336 -18.60 -21.99 -12.78
CA GLY A 336 -20.06 -22.02 -13.02
C GLY A 336 -20.55 -23.22 -13.84
N GLY A 337 -19.66 -23.89 -14.60
CA GLY A 337 -19.97 -25.12 -15.33
C GLY A 337 -20.21 -26.35 -14.46
N GLY A 338 -20.00 -26.26 -13.14
CA GLY A 338 -20.12 -27.38 -12.19
C GLY A 338 -21.45 -27.53 -11.47
N LYS A 339 -22.21 -26.44 -11.21
CA LYS A 339 -23.52 -26.50 -10.53
C LYS A 339 -24.37 -25.26 -10.84
N SER A 340 -25.31 -25.39 -11.78
CA SER A 340 -26.45 -24.49 -11.92
C SER A 340 -27.52 -24.82 -10.86
N GLY A 341 -27.43 -24.17 -9.71
CA GLY A 341 -28.56 -23.97 -8.80
C GLY A 341 -28.86 -22.46 -8.76
N PRO A 342 -30.12 -22.03 -8.93
CA PRO A 342 -30.43 -20.61 -9.03
C PRO A 342 -30.33 -19.96 -7.65
N LEU A 343 -29.52 -18.90 -7.54
CA LEU A 343 -29.59 -17.95 -6.44
C LEU A 343 -30.33 -16.71 -6.97
N ALA A 344 -31.59 -16.59 -6.52
CA ALA A 344 -32.41 -15.40 -6.59
C ALA A 344 -32.12 -14.48 -5.40
#